data_AF-A0A2N2ZWQ0-F1
#
_entry.id   AF-A0A2N2ZWQ0-F1
#
_cell.length_a   1.000
_cell.length_b   1.000
_cell.length_c   1.000
_cell.angle_alpha   90.00
_cell.angle_beta   90.00
_cell.angle_gamma   90.00
#
_symmetry.space_group_name_H-M   'P 1'
#
loop_
_entity.id
_entity.type
_entity.pdbx_description
1 polymer ?
#
loop_
_entity_poly.entity_id
_entity_poly.type
_entity_poly.pdbx_seq_one_letter_code
_entity_poly.pdbx_strand_id
1 'polypeptide(L)'
;MKKIYTLLILALFGFAACEKDNADAYSYNSSSTIYSSENSTRFRELLLVLKPYVLVDGQKKYIVAEAVYNVKLSVNGKAWGSFDSYNVNTSLYVNSSQGDYLVTDTAVRYAVIAPYQSLKDTLTTAGEYAQLLNNIFTLEPGFYFCKVESFEVRDLSGVDRKFETPVLQAIEIKENSRSAFLGEFEVLIF
;
A
#
# COMPACT_ATOMS: atom_id res chain seq x y z
N MET A 1 54.81 -26.52 41.54
CA MET A 1 53.42 -26.20 41.14
C MET A 1 53.33 -24.99 40.19
N LYS A 2 54.21 -24.89 39.17
CA LYS A 2 54.19 -23.78 38.18
C LYS A 2 53.94 -24.23 36.73
N LYS A 3 53.91 -25.54 36.47
CA LYS A 3 53.72 -26.11 35.11
C LYS A 3 52.28 -26.53 34.79
N ILE A 4 51.37 -26.48 35.77
CA ILE A 4 49.94 -26.81 35.58
C ILE A 4 49.16 -25.60 35.05
N TYR A 5 49.54 -24.38 35.48
CA TYR A 5 48.90 -23.15 34.99
C TYR A 5 49.17 -22.87 33.51
N THR A 6 50.31 -23.31 32.98
CA THR A 6 50.65 -23.12 31.56
C THR A 6 49.79 -23.98 30.63
N LEU A 7 49.34 -25.15 31.11
CA LEU A 7 48.50 -26.07 30.35
C LEU A 7 47.02 -25.63 30.39
N LEU A 8 46.59 -24.98 31.48
CA LEU A 8 45.24 -24.42 31.62
C LEU A 8 45.02 -23.18 30.72
N ILE A 9 46.06 -22.36 30.52
CA ILE A 9 45.99 -21.16 29.66
C ILE A 9 46.03 -21.53 28.18
N LEU A 10 46.73 -22.61 27.80
CA LEU A 10 46.76 -23.09 26.40
C LEU A 10 45.42 -23.73 25.98
N ALA A 11 44.69 -24.34 26.91
CA ALA A 11 43.37 -24.91 26.66
C ALA A 11 42.27 -23.84 26.47
N LEU A 12 42.47 -22.63 27.01
CA LEU A 12 41.53 -21.51 26.87
C LEU A 12 41.64 -20.78 25.51
N PHE A 13 42.71 -21.00 24.74
CA PHE A 13 42.87 -20.44 23.38
C PHE A 13 42.43 -21.40 22.26
N GLY A 14 42.06 -22.65 22.59
CA GLY A 14 41.66 -23.67 21.60
C GLY A 14 40.22 -23.56 21.08
N PHE A 15 39.38 -22.68 21.65
CA PHE A 15 37.99 -22.49 21.23
C PHE A 15 37.74 -21.24 20.38
N ALA A 16 38.79 -20.55 19.94
CA ALA A 16 38.70 -19.53 18.89
C ALA A 16 38.97 -20.16 17.52
N ALA A 17 38.27 -21.26 17.20
CA ALA A 17 38.07 -21.63 15.81
C ALA A 17 37.02 -20.67 15.26
N CYS A 18 37.49 -19.55 14.70
CA CYS A 18 36.67 -18.71 13.86
C CYS A 18 36.34 -19.55 12.63
N GLU A 19 35.15 -20.17 12.61
CA GLU A 19 34.60 -20.68 11.36
C GLU A 19 34.54 -19.49 10.41
N LYS A 20 35.42 -19.54 9.42
CA LYS A 20 35.42 -18.60 8.32
C LYS A 20 34.23 -19.01 7.46
N ASP A 21 33.04 -18.60 7.89
CA ASP A 21 31.91 -18.48 7.00
C ASP A 21 32.38 -17.60 5.86
N ASN A 22 32.50 -18.20 4.68
CA ASN A 22 32.55 -17.49 3.42
C ASN A 22 31.19 -16.81 3.24
N ALA A 23 30.92 -15.79 4.05
CA ALA A 23 29.89 -14.82 3.80
C ALA A 23 30.41 -13.99 2.63
N ASP A 24 30.09 -14.45 1.42
CA ASP A 24 30.23 -13.65 0.21
C ASP A 24 29.69 -12.24 0.51
N ALA A 25 30.56 -11.24 0.43
CA ALA A 25 30.24 -9.83 0.67
C ALA A 25 29.19 -9.25 -0.31
N TYR A 26 28.66 -10.11 -1.19
CA TYR A 26 27.58 -9.87 -2.12
C TYR A 26 26.48 -10.93 -1.96
N SER A 27 26.05 -11.19 -0.73
CA SER A 27 24.74 -11.77 -0.46
C SER A 27 23.67 -10.77 -0.92
N TYR A 28 23.32 -10.82 -2.19
CA TYR A 28 22.11 -10.17 -2.69
C TYR A 28 20.92 -10.81 -1.96
N ASN A 29 20.38 -10.09 -0.98
CA ASN A 29 19.16 -10.50 -0.33
C ASN A 29 18.00 -10.34 -1.32
N SER A 30 17.69 -11.43 -2.03
CA SER A 30 16.62 -11.53 -3.02
C SER A 30 15.21 -11.41 -2.43
N SER A 31 15.07 -11.26 -1.11
CA SER A 31 13.77 -10.98 -0.46
C SER A 31 13.15 -9.62 -0.86
N SER A 32 13.88 -8.82 -1.65
CA SER A 32 13.43 -7.55 -2.21
C SER A 32 13.17 -7.58 -3.73
N THR A 33 13.49 -8.68 -4.42
CA THR A 33 13.22 -8.85 -5.85
C THR A 33 11.84 -9.48 -6.08
N ILE A 34 11.20 -9.13 -7.19
CA ILE A 34 9.88 -9.67 -7.63
C ILE A 34 9.91 -11.22 -7.68
N TYR A 35 11.09 -11.81 -7.86
CA TYR A 35 11.36 -13.23 -7.74
C TYR A 35 12.28 -13.46 -6.54
N SER A 36 11.71 -13.99 -5.46
CA SER A 36 12.43 -14.44 -4.26
C SER A 36 12.37 -15.95 -4.23
N SER A 37 13.51 -16.62 -4.04
CA SER A 37 13.60 -18.06 -3.79
C SER A 37 13.11 -18.46 -2.39
N GLU A 38 12.94 -17.48 -1.50
CA GLU A 38 12.28 -17.64 -0.21
C GLU A 38 10.80 -17.29 -0.37
N ASN A 39 9.92 -18.29 -0.22
CA ASN A 39 8.46 -18.14 -0.23
C ASN A 39 7.94 -17.35 0.99
N SER A 40 8.35 -16.09 1.16
CA SER A 40 7.84 -15.20 2.21
C SER A 40 7.54 -13.80 1.64
N THR A 41 6.66 -13.74 0.64
CA THR A 41 6.22 -12.45 0.10
C THR A 41 5.36 -11.74 1.14
N ARG A 42 5.86 -10.63 1.68
CA ARG A 42 5.12 -9.80 2.63
C ARG A 42 4.06 -8.96 1.91
N PHE A 43 2.89 -8.86 2.52
CA PHE A 43 1.84 -7.95 2.09
C PHE A 43 2.31 -6.50 2.20
N ARG A 44 2.04 -5.70 1.16
CA ARG A 44 2.56 -4.33 1.02
C ARG A 44 1.56 -3.33 0.50
N GLU A 45 0.52 -3.71 -0.22
CA GLU A 45 -0.33 -2.72 -0.89
C GLU A 45 -1.75 -3.21 -1.16
N LEU A 46 -2.69 -2.27 -1.06
CA LEU A 46 -4.06 -2.43 -1.48
C LEU A 46 -4.25 -1.78 -2.86
N LEU A 47 -4.99 -2.44 -3.74
CA LEU A 47 -5.24 -1.98 -5.10
C LEU A 47 -6.73 -1.77 -5.32
N LEU A 48 -7.14 -0.63 -5.88
CA LEU A 48 -8.53 -0.41 -6.29
C LEU A 48 -8.64 0.45 -7.55
N VAL A 49 -9.82 0.44 -8.16
CA VAL A 49 -10.17 1.35 -9.25
C VAL A 49 -11.44 2.12 -8.88
N LEU A 50 -11.37 3.44 -8.96
CA LEU A 50 -12.53 4.31 -8.84
C LEU A 50 -13.03 4.74 -10.22
N LYS A 51 -14.35 4.80 -10.39
CA LYS A 51 -15.04 5.28 -11.58
C LYS A 51 -16.10 6.32 -11.14
N PRO A 52 -15.69 7.54 -10.77
CA PRO A 52 -16.62 8.59 -10.38
C PRO A 52 -17.57 8.93 -11.54
N TYR A 53 -18.84 9.14 -11.24
CA TYR A 53 -19.84 9.50 -12.24
C TYR A 53 -20.88 10.46 -11.65
N VAL A 54 -21.56 11.18 -12.54
CA VAL A 54 -22.78 11.95 -12.25
C VAL A 54 -23.95 11.34 -13.01
N LEU A 55 -25.18 11.61 -12.56
CA LEU A 55 -26.38 11.24 -13.29
C LEU A 55 -26.86 12.45 -14.11
N VAL A 56 -26.93 12.27 -15.43
CA VAL A 56 -27.52 13.24 -16.37
C VAL A 56 -28.68 12.53 -17.05
N ASP A 57 -29.90 13.04 -16.84
CA ASP A 57 -31.14 12.45 -17.35
C ASP A 57 -31.29 10.95 -17.03
N GLY A 58 -30.87 10.55 -15.82
CA GLY A 58 -30.91 9.17 -15.35
C GLY A 58 -29.82 8.25 -15.93
N GLN A 59 -28.92 8.77 -16.76
CA GLN A 59 -27.80 8.03 -17.32
C GLN A 59 -26.48 8.40 -16.63
N LYS A 60 -25.60 7.41 -16.44
CA LYS A 60 -24.27 7.63 -15.88
C LYS A 60 -23.40 8.38 -16.89
N LYS A 61 -22.83 9.49 -16.47
CA LYS A 61 -21.76 10.19 -17.18
C LYS A 61 -20.52 10.19 -16.29
N TYR A 62 -19.45 9.55 -16.74
CA TYR A 62 -18.23 9.37 -15.96
C TYR A 62 -17.37 10.62 -16.00
N ILE A 63 -16.75 10.94 -14.88
CA ILE A 63 -15.89 12.12 -14.74
C ILE A 63 -14.60 11.93 -15.52
N VAL A 64 -14.24 12.94 -16.31
CA VAL A 64 -12.96 13.06 -17.01
C VAL A 64 -12.11 14.09 -16.28
N ALA A 65 -11.15 13.60 -15.50
CA ALA A 65 -10.16 14.37 -14.77
C ALA A 65 -8.77 13.75 -14.98
N GLU A 66 -7.72 14.51 -14.72
CA GLU A 66 -6.35 13.98 -14.81
C GLU A 66 -6.12 12.85 -13.80
N ALA A 67 -6.61 13.01 -12.57
CA ALA A 67 -6.52 12.01 -11.52
C ALA A 67 -7.66 12.19 -10.52
N VAL A 68 -7.83 11.19 -9.64
CA VAL A 68 -8.59 11.28 -8.41
C VAL A 68 -7.60 11.39 -7.25
N TYR A 69 -7.78 12.39 -6.39
CA TYR A 69 -6.85 12.75 -5.34
C TYR A 69 -7.34 12.28 -3.97
N ASN A 70 -6.43 12.21 -3.01
CA ASN A 70 -6.75 12.02 -1.58
C ASN A 70 -7.75 10.89 -1.30
N VAL A 71 -7.56 9.74 -1.97
CA VAL A 71 -8.38 8.55 -1.76
C VAL A 71 -8.06 7.99 -0.39
N LYS A 72 -8.96 8.28 0.55
CA LYS A 72 -8.81 7.94 1.96
C LYS A 72 -9.36 6.55 2.23
N LEU A 73 -8.56 5.69 2.83
CA LEU A 73 -8.90 4.30 3.09
C LEU A 73 -8.85 4.00 4.58
N SER A 74 -9.73 3.11 5.03
CA SER A 74 -9.63 2.46 6.34
C SER A 74 -9.83 0.95 6.24
N VAL A 75 -9.20 0.20 7.15
CA VAL A 75 -9.34 -1.25 7.26
C VAL A 75 -9.78 -1.59 8.69
N ASN A 76 -10.89 -2.30 8.83
CA ASN A 76 -11.55 -2.60 10.11
C ASN A 76 -11.72 -1.35 11.00
N GLY A 77 -12.05 -0.21 10.39
CA GLY A 77 -12.24 1.07 11.08
C GLY A 77 -10.96 1.81 11.49
N LYS A 78 -9.77 1.27 11.19
CA LYS A 78 -8.48 1.96 11.40
C LYS A 78 -8.03 2.63 10.11
N ALA A 79 -7.53 3.85 10.19
CA ALA A 79 -7.01 4.57 9.04
C ALA A 79 -5.86 3.79 8.38
N TRP A 80 -5.95 3.58 7.07
CA TRP A 80 -4.91 2.97 6.25
C TRP A 80 -4.01 4.02 5.61
N GLY A 81 -4.59 5.09 5.07
CA GLY A 81 -3.86 6.20 4.47
C GLY A 81 -4.71 7.00 3.49
N SER A 82 -4.07 7.96 2.82
CA SER A 82 -4.63 8.77 1.74
C SER A 82 -3.69 8.71 0.54
N PHE A 83 -4.22 8.42 -0.64
CA PHE A 83 -3.42 8.14 -1.84
C PHE A 83 -4.07 8.74 -3.08
N ASP A 84 -3.25 9.16 -4.04
CA ASP A 84 -3.74 9.61 -5.33
C ASP A 84 -3.84 8.45 -6.32
N SER A 85 -4.71 8.58 -7.32
CA SER A 85 -4.72 7.68 -8.45
C SER A 85 -3.55 7.96 -9.39
N TYR A 86 -3.25 7.01 -10.27
CA TYR A 86 -2.46 7.32 -11.46
C TYR A 86 -3.16 8.33 -12.34
N ASN A 87 -2.36 9.12 -13.07
CA ASN A 87 -2.88 10.05 -14.06
C ASN A 87 -3.47 9.29 -15.24
N VAL A 88 -4.59 9.78 -15.74
CA VAL A 88 -5.28 9.30 -16.92
C VAL A 88 -5.05 10.28 -18.05
N ASN A 89 -4.75 9.77 -19.25
CA ASN A 89 -4.71 10.61 -20.44
C ASN A 89 -6.14 10.99 -20.86
N THR A 90 -6.58 12.18 -20.46
CA THR A 90 -7.94 12.70 -20.71
C THR A 90 -8.24 12.92 -22.18
N SER A 91 -7.22 13.12 -23.03
CA SER A 91 -7.39 13.36 -24.48
C SER A 91 -7.99 12.16 -25.24
N LEU A 92 -7.99 10.97 -24.63
CA LEU A 92 -8.55 9.76 -25.22
C LEU A 92 -10.08 9.68 -25.12
N TYR A 93 -10.72 10.58 -24.37
CA TYR A 93 -12.15 10.55 -24.10
C TYR A 93 -12.87 11.67 -24.85
N VAL A 94 -13.88 11.30 -25.63
CA VAL A 94 -14.88 12.27 -26.12
C VAL A 94 -15.69 12.72 -24.92
N ASN A 95 -15.58 14.01 -24.57
CA ASN A 95 -16.12 14.55 -23.35
C ASN A 95 -16.88 15.87 -23.58
N SER A 96 -17.74 16.21 -22.63
CA SER A 96 -18.53 17.44 -22.60
C SER A 96 -18.57 18.00 -21.18
N SER A 97 -18.76 19.30 -21.02
CA SER A 97 -18.96 19.90 -19.70
C SER A 97 -20.35 19.58 -19.14
N GLN A 98 -20.41 19.20 -17.87
CA GLN A 98 -21.63 19.07 -17.08
C GLN A 98 -21.41 19.74 -15.72
N GLY A 99 -21.99 20.93 -15.53
CA GLY A 99 -21.68 21.76 -14.37
C GLY A 99 -20.17 22.08 -14.32
N ASP A 100 -19.54 21.79 -13.19
CA ASP A 100 -18.13 22.08 -12.95
C ASP A 100 -17.17 20.95 -13.38
N TYR A 101 -17.65 19.92 -14.10
CA TYR A 101 -16.83 18.78 -14.51
C TYR A 101 -16.88 18.52 -16.01
N LEU A 102 -15.83 17.89 -16.54
CA LEU A 102 -15.90 17.19 -17.83
C LEU A 102 -16.42 15.78 -17.62
N VAL A 103 -17.30 15.34 -18.51
CA VAL A 103 -17.94 14.03 -18.42
C VAL A 103 -17.95 13.30 -19.76
N THR A 104 -18.04 11.99 -19.72
CA THR A 104 -18.10 11.12 -20.90
C THR A 104 -19.03 9.93 -20.67
N ASP A 105 -19.50 9.31 -21.75
CA ASP A 105 -20.26 8.06 -21.71
C ASP A 105 -19.39 6.82 -21.45
N THR A 106 -18.07 6.94 -21.62
CA THR A 106 -17.14 5.82 -21.45
C THR A 106 -16.58 5.79 -20.02
N ALA A 107 -16.65 4.64 -19.35
CA ALA A 107 -16.10 4.51 -17.99
C ALA A 107 -14.61 4.88 -17.92
N VAL A 108 -14.30 5.98 -17.24
CA VAL A 108 -12.94 6.43 -16.91
C VAL A 108 -12.49 5.72 -15.63
N ARG A 109 -11.33 5.07 -15.68
CA ARG A 109 -10.81 4.22 -14.60
C ARG A 109 -9.62 4.87 -13.92
N TYR A 110 -9.77 5.18 -12.64
CA TYR A 110 -8.73 5.76 -11.79
C TYR A 110 -8.15 4.68 -10.88
N ALA A 111 -7.01 4.12 -11.27
CA ALA A 111 -6.31 3.10 -10.49
C ALA A 111 -5.54 3.73 -9.33
N VAL A 112 -5.72 3.18 -8.12
CA VAL A 112 -5.09 3.64 -6.88
C VAL A 112 -4.26 2.50 -6.32
N ILE A 113 -2.99 2.79 -6.01
CA ILE A 113 -2.13 1.90 -5.22
C ILE A 113 -1.98 2.53 -3.84
N ALA A 114 -2.46 1.81 -2.83
CA ALA A 114 -2.40 2.23 -1.45
C ALA A 114 -1.35 1.39 -0.71
N PRO A 115 -0.06 1.77 -0.78
CA PRO A 115 0.99 1.08 -0.07
C PRO A 115 0.78 1.18 1.44
N TYR A 116 1.19 0.13 2.13
CA TYR A 116 1.32 0.10 3.56
C TYR A 116 2.35 1.14 4.00
N GLN A 117 1.92 2.17 4.72
CA GLN A 117 2.83 3.15 5.31
C GLN A 117 3.26 2.66 6.69
N SER A 118 4.52 2.28 6.82
CA SER A 118 5.15 2.19 8.13
C SER A 118 5.32 3.61 8.68
N LEU A 119 4.80 3.87 9.89
CA LEU A 119 5.04 5.12 10.58
C LEU A 119 6.54 5.21 10.95
N LYS A 120 7.31 5.90 10.09
CA LYS A 120 8.73 6.29 10.22
C LYS A 120 9.76 5.14 10.22
N ASP A 121 10.72 5.23 9.30
CA ASP A 121 11.95 4.42 9.29
C ASP A 121 13.00 4.88 10.31
N THR A 122 12.80 6.04 10.96
CA THR A 122 13.67 6.51 12.05
C THR A 122 13.09 6.11 13.41
N LEU A 123 13.49 4.92 13.84
CA LEU A 123 13.20 4.37 15.17
C LEU A 123 14.15 5.02 16.19
N THR A 124 13.70 6.05 16.89
CA THR A 124 14.51 6.74 17.92
C THR A 124 14.25 6.23 19.34
N THR A 125 13.12 5.57 19.59
CA THR A 125 12.71 5.12 20.92
C THR A 125 12.14 3.70 20.93
N ALA A 126 12.27 3.00 22.07
CA ALA A 126 11.71 1.66 22.24
C ALA A 126 10.16 1.61 22.09
N GLY A 127 9.47 2.71 22.38
CA GLY A 127 8.02 2.85 22.15
C GLY A 127 7.67 2.91 20.66
N GLU A 128 8.49 3.58 19.84
CA GLU A 128 8.34 3.59 18.38
C GLU A 128 8.63 2.21 17.77
N TYR A 129 9.56 1.44 18.35
CA TYR A 129 9.80 0.04 17.96
C TYR A 129 8.60 -0.87 18.26
N ALA A 130 7.94 -0.69 19.40
CA ALA A 130 6.72 -1.43 19.75
C ALA A 130 5.53 -1.06 18.84
N GLN A 131 5.41 0.20 18.45
CA GLN A 131 4.41 0.64 17.47
C GLN A 131 4.71 0.10 16.09
N LEU A 132 5.98 0.13 15.65
CA LEU A 132 6.43 -0.47 14.40
C LEU A 132 6.18 -1.98 14.36
N LEU A 133 6.46 -2.72 15.44
CA LEU A 133 6.13 -4.14 15.52
C LEU A 133 4.62 -4.36 15.39
N ASN A 134 3.80 -3.67 16.19
CA ASN A 134 2.33 -3.77 16.08
C ASN A 134 1.79 -3.42 14.69
N ASN A 135 2.48 -2.52 13.98
CA ASN A 135 2.17 -2.10 12.63
C ASN A 135 2.65 -3.12 11.58
N ILE A 136 3.85 -3.68 11.69
CA ILE A 136 4.36 -4.77 10.84
C ILE A 136 3.43 -6.01 10.87
N PHE A 137 2.70 -6.21 11.97
CA PHE A 137 1.70 -7.28 12.13
C PHE A 137 0.26 -6.89 11.73
N THR A 138 -0.02 -5.73 11.12
CA THR A 138 -1.42 -5.23 11.04
C THR A 138 -2.35 -6.03 10.11
N LEU A 139 -1.82 -6.68 9.07
CA LEU A 139 -2.61 -7.50 8.15
C LEU A 139 -1.98 -8.87 7.97
N GLU A 140 -2.18 -9.73 8.97
CA GLU A 140 -1.93 -11.17 8.84
C GLU A 140 -2.86 -11.79 7.78
N PRO A 141 -2.53 -12.98 7.26
CA PRO A 141 -3.45 -13.69 6.37
C PRO A 141 -4.84 -13.85 7.02
N GLY A 142 -5.89 -13.44 6.32
CA GLY A 142 -7.24 -13.41 6.88
C GLY A 142 -8.20 -12.47 6.14
N PHE A 143 -9.41 -12.35 6.66
CA PHE A 143 -10.47 -11.50 6.10
C PHE A 143 -10.60 -10.17 6.85
N TYR A 144 -10.67 -9.09 6.09
CA TYR A 144 -10.80 -7.73 6.60
C TYR A 144 -11.88 -6.98 5.83
N PHE A 145 -12.41 -5.92 6.42
CA PHE A 145 -13.29 -4.97 5.72
C PHE A 145 -12.50 -3.70 5.42
N CYS A 146 -12.35 -3.37 4.14
CA CYS A 146 -11.80 -2.10 3.71
C CYS A 146 -12.90 -1.14 3.27
N LYS A 147 -12.83 0.09 3.74
CA LYS A 147 -13.73 1.18 3.37
C LYS A 147 -12.96 2.22 2.58
N VAL A 148 -13.52 2.65 1.45
CA VAL A 148 -13.10 3.91 0.82
C VAL A 148 -13.90 5.02 1.49
N GLU A 149 -13.23 5.84 2.30
CA GLU A 149 -13.91 6.88 3.10
C GLU A 149 -14.31 8.04 2.20
N SER A 150 -13.34 8.58 1.46
CA SER A 150 -13.54 9.72 0.59
C SER A 150 -12.51 9.75 -0.53
N PHE A 151 -12.75 10.58 -1.54
CA PHE A 151 -11.75 11.00 -2.52
C PHE A 151 -12.04 12.43 -2.98
N GLU A 152 -11.11 13.01 -3.72
CA GLU A 152 -11.22 14.35 -4.27
C GLU A 152 -11.11 14.32 -5.80
N VAL A 153 -11.86 15.20 -6.44
CA VAL A 153 -11.77 15.45 -7.88
C VAL A 153 -11.56 16.94 -8.10
N ARG A 154 -10.60 17.29 -8.95
CA ARG A 154 -10.39 18.68 -9.36
C ARG A 154 -11.48 19.11 -10.34
N ASP A 155 -12.20 20.17 -10.00
CA ASP A 155 -13.21 20.77 -10.87
C ASP A 155 -12.57 21.63 -11.98
N LEU A 156 -13.39 22.09 -12.93
CA LEU A 156 -12.98 22.94 -14.05
C LEU A 156 -12.40 24.29 -13.62
N SER A 157 -12.68 24.74 -12.39
CA SER A 157 -12.09 25.95 -11.81
C SER A 157 -10.72 25.70 -11.18
N GLY A 158 -10.28 24.44 -11.11
CA GLY A 158 -9.03 24.01 -10.50
C GLY A 158 -9.12 23.73 -9.01
N VAL A 159 -10.32 23.70 -8.43
CA VAL A 159 -10.54 23.45 -7.00
C VAL A 159 -10.79 21.96 -6.77
N ASP A 160 -10.10 21.39 -5.78
CA ASP A 160 -10.30 19.99 -5.38
C ASP A 160 -11.57 19.87 -4.52
N ARG A 161 -12.53 19.07 -4.98
CA ARG A 161 -13.82 18.83 -4.34
C ARG A 161 -13.85 17.44 -3.74
N LYS A 162 -14.15 17.36 -2.44
CA LYS A 162 -14.18 16.12 -1.67
C LYS A 162 -15.54 15.44 -1.73
N PHE A 163 -15.54 14.13 -1.97
CA PHE A 163 -16.70 13.26 -2.00
C PHE A 163 -16.55 12.11 -1.03
N GLU A 164 -17.55 11.93 -0.16
CA GLU A 164 -17.65 10.76 0.71
C GLU A 164 -18.18 9.56 -0.08
N THR A 165 -17.75 8.34 0.28
CA THR A 165 -18.14 7.14 -0.46
C THR A 165 -18.87 6.11 0.42
N PRO A 166 -19.84 5.38 -0.15
CA PRO A 166 -20.48 4.25 0.53
C PRO A 166 -19.70 2.93 0.37
N VAL A 167 -18.53 2.93 -0.26
CA VAL A 167 -17.80 1.70 -0.62
C VAL A 167 -17.24 1.03 0.63
N LEU A 168 -17.74 -0.17 0.92
CA LEU A 168 -17.24 -1.08 1.94
C LEU A 168 -17.11 -2.48 1.33
N GLN A 169 -15.91 -3.03 1.34
CA GLN A 169 -15.58 -4.27 0.66
C GLN A 169 -14.80 -5.22 1.57
N ALA A 170 -15.22 -6.48 1.61
CA ALA A 170 -14.43 -7.53 2.25
C ALA A 170 -13.22 -7.88 1.37
N ILE A 171 -12.06 -8.04 1.99
CA ILE A 171 -10.80 -8.37 1.33
C ILE A 171 -10.12 -9.52 2.08
N GLU A 172 -9.61 -10.48 1.31
CA GLU A 172 -8.81 -11.59 1.81
C GLU A 172 -7.33 -11.26 1.60
N ILE A 173 -6.58 -11.20 2.70
CA ILE A 173 -5.13 -11.15 2.68
C ILE A 173 -4.65 -12.58 2.65
N LYS A 174 -4.02 -12.98 1.54
CA LYS A 174 -3.51 -14.34 1.38
C LYS A 174 -2.08 -14.43 1.91
N GLU A 175 -1.73 -15.58 2.45
CA GLU A 175 -0.35 -15.87 2.78
C GLU A 175 0.53 -15.76 1.53
N ASN A 176 1.73 -15.21 1.69
CA ASN A 176 2.68 -15.01 0.58
C ASN A 176 2.13 -14.17 -0.58
N SER A 177 1.23 -13.23 -0.30
CA SER A 177 0.74 -12.24 -1.27
C SER A 177 1.34 -10.87 -1.00
N ARG A 178 1.75 -10.17 -2.07
CA ARG A 178 2.24 -8.79 -1.98
C ARG A 178 1.09 -7.80 -1.88
N SER A 179 0.00 -8.06 -2.58
CA SER A 179 -1.08 -7.11 -2.74
C SER A 179 -2.42 -7.81 -2.77
N ALA A 180 -3.47 -7.04 -2.49
CA ALA A 180 -4.84 -7.50 -2.62
C ALA A 180 -5.65 -6.44 -3.37
N PHE A 181 -6.43 -6.92 -4.33
CA PHE A 181 -7.30 -6.09 -5.16
C PHE A 181 -8.68 -6.02 -4.52
N LEU A 182 -9.11 -4.81 -4.16
CA LEU A 182 -10.43 -4.56 -3.59
C LEU A 182 -11.53 -4.68 -4.63
N GLY A 183 -11.24 -4.28 -5.88
CA GLY A 183 -12.23 -4.24 -6.94
C GLY A 183 -12.28 -2.90 -7.66
N GLU A 184 -13.29 -2.77 -8.52
CA GLU A 184 -13.62 -1.53 -9.21
C GLU A 184 -14.96 -0.99 -8.72
N PHE A 185 -15.00 0.29 -8.37
CA PHE A 185 -16.17 0.92 -7.78
C PHE A 185 -16.64 2.09 -8.64
N GLU A 186 -17.90 2.04 -9.05
CA GLU A 186 -18.58 3.19 -9.61
C GLU A 186 -19.15 4.03 -8.48
N VAL A 187 -18.78 5.31 -8.40
CA VAL A 187 -19.19 6.18 -7.29
C VAL A 187 -19.90 7.39 -7.83
N LEU A 188 -21.16 7.58 -7.41
CA LEU A 188 -21.93 8.76 -7.72
C LEU A 188 -21.41 9.95 -6.91
N ILE A 189 -21.10 11.06 -7.60
CA ILE A 189 -20.70 12.32 -6.96
C ILE A 189 -21.80 13.38 -7.17
N PHE A 190 -22.01 14.23 -6.15
CA PHE A 190 -23.05 15.27 -6.11
C PHE A 190 -22.45 16.62 -5.70
#